data_AF-A0A6V7SM16-F1
#
_entry.id   AF-A0A6V7SM16-F1
#
_cell.length_a   1.000
_cell.length_b   1.000
_cell.length_c   1.000
_cell.angle_alpha   90.00
_cell.angle_beta   90.00
_cell.angle_gamma   90.00
#
_symmetry.space_group_name_H-M   'P 1'
#
loop_
_entity.id
_entity.type
_entity.pdbx_description
1 polymer ?
#
loop_
_entity_poly.entity_id
_entity_poly.type
_entity_poly.pdbx_seq_one_letter_code
_entity_poly.pdbx_strand_id
1 'polypeptide(L)'
;MNKNINGKTQTCEKGDNIEILKTLDPIIKEFQTNFRLVNSNYSLTDFENVLNPIEYAEFNSFLAYFICSLFYSYLKISGNLINNDHPIKKELKKVQLLMKEIKEKNQQSNKQNNQEKQTIKLNKDATKRIIDSCVSYNNDLKKRKCKEDE
;
A
#
# COMPACT_ATOMS: atom_id res chain seq x y z
N MET A 1 -22.73 53.96 -0.81
CA MET A 1 -23.40 52.86 -0.09
C MET A 1 -22.32 51.86 0.31
N ASN A 2 -21.76 52.05 1.50
CA ASN A 2 -20.58 51.32 2.00
C ASN A 2 -20.95 49.87 2.30
N LYS A 3 -20.39 48.92 1.54
CA LYS A 3 -20.43 47.50 1.88
C LYS A 3 -19.38 47.24 2.96
N ASN A 4 -19.89 47.06 4.17
CA ASN A 4 -19.15 46.73 5.37
C ASN A 4 -18.57 45.30 5.22
N ILE A 5 -17.26 45.18 5.06
CA ILE A 5 -16.54 43.90 5.06
C ILE A 5 -16.23 43.59 6.52
N ASN A 6 -17.17 42.96 7.22
CA ASN A 6 -16.93 42.49 8.57
C ASN A 6 -16.22 41.13 8.50
N GLY A 7 -14.93 41.17 8.19
CA GLY A 7 -14.03 40.03 8.39
C GLY A 7 -13.96 39.76 9.89
N LYS A 8 -14.55 38.64 10.33
CA LYS A 8 -14.35 38.13 11.68
C LYS A 8 -12.88 37.75 11.84
N THR A 9 -12.06 38.70 12.31
CA THR A 9 -10.78 38.40 12.95
C THR A 9 -11.10 37.63 14.22
N GLN A 10 -10.91 36.31 14.15
CA GLN A 10 -10.95 35.42 15.29
C GLN A 10 -9.73 35.77 16.17
N THR A 11 -9.97 36.53 17.23
CA THR A 11 -8.96 36.85 18.24
C THR A 11 -8.67 35.56 19.01
N CYS A 12 -7.59 34.86 18.67
CA CYS A 12 -7.07 33.77 19.51
C CYS A 12 -6.55 34.40 20.81
N GLU A 13 -7.15 34.02 21.93
CA GLU A 13 -6.72 34.50 23.24
C GLU A 13 -5.30 33.97 23.54
N LYS A 14 -4.49 34.76 24.27
CA LYS A 14 -3.11 34.37 24.59
C LYS A 14 -3.01 33.04 25.37
N GLY A 15 -4.09 32.62 26.03
CA GLY A 15 -4.20 31.33 26.73
C GLY A 15 -4.21 30.12 25.79
N ASP A 16 -4.97 30.18 24.70
CA ASP A 16 -5.17 29.07 23.75
C ASP A 16 -3.85 28.66 23.07
N ASN A 17 -3.02 29.64 22.72
CA ASN A 17 -1.73 29.39 22.08
C ASN A 17 -0.73 28.66 23.00
N ILE A 18 -0.79 28.94 24.31
CA ILE A 18 0.06 28.28 25.30
C ILE A 18 -0.37 26.83 25.49
N GLU A 19 -1.67 26.54 25.45
CA GLU A 19 -2.20 25.18 25.56
C GLU A 19 -1.89 24.33 24.32
N ILE A 20 -1.97 24.93 23.13
CA ILE A 20 -1.53 24.29 21.88
C ILE A 20 -0.05 23.93 21.95
N LEU A 21 0.81 24.85 22.42
CA LEU A 21 2.25 24.59 22.56
C LEU A 21 2.55 23.49 23.59
N LYS A 22 1.85 23.49 24.73
CA LYS A 22 1.97 22.43 25.75
C LYS A 22 1.61 21.05 25.21
N THR A 23 0.72 20.98 24.23
CA THR A 23 0.30 19.72 23.60
C THR A 23 1.24 19.32 22.46
N LEU A 24 1.69 20.28 21.65
CA LEU A 24 2.49 20.00 20.46
C LEU A 24 3.93 19.58 20.79
N ASP A 25 4.56 20.22 21.78
CA ASP A 25 5.95 19.95 22.17
C ASP A 25 6.22 18.48 22.57
N PRO A 26 5.41 17.82 23.43
CA PRO A 26 5.62 16.40 23.74
C PRO A 26 5.40 15.50 22.52
N ILE A 27 4.44 15.81 21.65
CA ILE A 27 4.18 15.03 20.42
C ILE A 27 5.38 15.10 19.48
N ILE A 28 5.98 16.29 19.30
CA ILE A 28 7.18 16.45 18.47
C ILE A 28 8.37 15.68 19.07
N LYS A 29 8.56 15.74 20.39
CA LYS A 29 9.62 15.00 21.09
C LYS A 29 9.49 13.48 20.96
N GLU A 30 8.27 12.97 21.11
CA GLU A 30 7.96 11.56 20.90
C GLU A 30 8.27 11.15 19.46
N PHE A 31 7.78 11.92 18.48
CA PHE A 31 8.07 11.69 17.07
C PHE A 31 9.58 11.67 16.78
N GLN A 32 10.33 12.66 17.28
CA GLN A 32 11.79 12.72 17.09
C GLN A 32 12.50 11.51 17.69
N THR A 33 12.07 11.04 18.86
CA THR A 33 12.64 9.88 19.53
C THR A 33 12.43 8.62 18.67
N ASN A 34 11.20 8.39 18.23
CA ASN A 34 10.85 7.23 17.40
C ASN A 34 11.54 7.28 16.03
N PHE A 35 11.52 8.45 15.38
CA PHE A 35 12.17 8.63 14.08
C PHE A 35 13.69 8.44 14.17
N ARG A 36 14.34 8.91 15.25
CA ARG A 36 15.78 8.71 15.47
C ARG A 36 16.13 7.23 15.56
N LEU A 37 15.32 6.42 16.25
CA LEU A 37 15.54 4.98 16.33
C LEU A 37 15.51 4.33 14.95
N VAL A 38 14.54 4.70 14.11
CA VAL A 38 14.45 4.17 12.74
C VAL A 38 15.63 4.63 11.90
N ASN A 39 15.92 5.93 11.89
CA ASN A 39 16.97 6.52 11.06
C ASN A 39 18.41 6.12 11.47
N SER A 40 18.62 5.68 12.72
CA SER A 40 19.94 5.25 13.19
C SER A 40 20.23 3.77 12.90
N ASN A 41 19.18 2.95 12.76
CA ASN A 41 19.32 1.51 12.59
C ASN A 41 19.10 1.05 11.14
N TYR A 42 18.44 1.86 10.31
CA TYR A 42 18.04 1.48 8.96
C TYR A 42 18.29 2.59 7.94
N SER A 43 18.79 2.20 6.77
CA SER A 43 18.80 3.00 5.54
C SER A 43 17.55 2.75 4.72
N LEU A 44 17.15 3.72 3.89
CA LEU A 44 16.04 3.56 2.94
C LEU A 44 16.28 2.40 1.94
N THR A 45 17.55 2.15 1.60
CA THR A 45 17.96 1.07 0.69
C THR A 45 17.84 -0.31 1.32
N ASP A 46 17.82 -0.41 2.65
CA ASP A 46 17.77 -1.70 3.34
C ASP A 46 16.43 -2.41 3.07
N PHE A 47 15.39 -1.63 2.77
CA PHE A 47 14.05 -2.14 2.47
C PHE A 47 13.89 -2.62 1.02
N GLU A 48 14.79 -2.24 0.10
CA GLU A 48 14.71 -2.61 -1.32
C GLU A 48 14.87 -4.11 -1.54
N ASN A 49 15.72 -4.75 -0.72
CA ASN A 49 16.01 -6.18 -0.83
C ASN A 49 15.17 -7.07 0.11
N VAL A 50 14.44 -6.45 1.05
CA VAL A 50 13.67 -7.16 2.08
C VAL A 50 12.18 -7.20 1.73
N LEU A 51 11.66 -6.12 1.13
CA LEU A 51 10.24 -6.02 0.80
C LEU A 51 9.96 -6.58 -0.60
N ASN A 52 8.78 -7.19 -0.77
CA ASN A 52 8.32 -7.52 -2.11
C ASN A 52 8.03 -6.22 -2.91
N PRO A 53 7.98 -6.26 -4.26
CA PRO A 53 7.82 -5.04 -5.05
C PRO A 53 6.57 -4.21 -4.72
N ILE A 54 5.48 -4.85 -4.27
CA ILE A 54 4.24 -4.18 -3.89
C ILE A 54 4.40 -3.51 -2.52
N GLU A 55 4.93 -4.22 -1.54
CA GLU A 55 5.26 -3.70 -0.20
C GLU A 55 6.26 -2.55 -0.28
N TYR A 56 7.26 -2.65 -1.16
CA TYR A 56 8.23 -1.59 -1.40
C TYR A 56 7.56 -0.35 -2.03
N ALA A 57 6.63 -0.53 -2.97
CA ALA A 57 5.85 0.58 -3.51
C ALA A 57 4.93 1.21 -2.45
N GLU A 58 4.27 0.40 -1.61
CA GLU A 58 3.45 0.88 -0.50
C GLU A 58 4.28 1.70 0.49
N PHE A 59 5.45 1.18 0.90
CA PHE A 59 6.39 1.87 1.78
C PHE A 59 6.84 3.22 1.20
N ASN A 60 7.28 3.25 -0.06
CA ASN A 60 7.71 4.48 -0.71
C ASN A 60 6.58 5.51 -0.84
N SER A 61 5.36 5.06 -1.16
CA SER A 61 4.19 5.94 -1.23
C SER A 61 3.82 6.53 0.13
N PHE A 62 3.93 5.73 1.19
CA PHE A 62 3.74 6.16 2.57
C PHE A 62 4.81 7.18 2.99
N LEU A 63 6.08 6.91 2.68
CA LEU A 63 7.18 7.82 3.00
C LEU A 63 7.01 9.18 2.31
N ALA A 64 6.62 9.18 1.02
CA ALA A 64 6.31 10.42 0.30
C ALA A 64 5.16 11.18 0.97
N TYR A 65 4.10 10.48 1.39
CA TYR A 65 2.95 11.10 2.06
C TYR A 65 3.36 11.70 3.40
N PHE A 66 4.18 10.97 4.15
CA PHE A 66 4.72 11.39 5.43
C PHE A 66 5.56 12.67 5.28
N ILE A 67 6.48 12.73 4.32
CA ILE A 67 7.31 13.92 4.04
C ILE A 67 6.43 15.12 3.66
N CYS A 68 5.49 14.95 2.74
CA CYS A 68 4.57 16.02 2.34
C CYS A 68 3.73 16.52 3.53
N SER A 69 3.27 15.60 4.39
CA SER A 69 2.48 15.93 5.58
C SER A 69 3.30 16.69 6.62
N LEU A 70 4.55 16.28 6.85
CA LEU A 70 5.47 16.97 7.75
C LEU A 70 5.77 18.39 7.26
N PHE A 71 6.05 18.54 5.96
CA PHE A 71 6.28 19.85 5.36
C PHE A 71 5.04 20.74 5.42
N TYR A 72 3.85 20.17 5.16
CA TYR A 72 2.59 20.89 5.33
C TYR A 72 2.36 21.39 6.76
N SER A 73 2.64 20.55 7.76
CA SER A 73 2.57 20.93 9.18
C SER A 73 3.56 22.03 9.53
N TYR A 74 4.80 21.94 9.03
CA TYR A 74 5.81 22.97 9.18
C TYR A 74 5.36 24.33 8.62
N LEU A 75 4.79 24.34 7.41
CA LEU A 75 4.26 25.56 6.78
C LEU A 75 3.14 26.19 7.61
N LYS A 76 2.25 25.38 8.20
CA LYS A 76 1.20 25.87 9.09
C LYS A 76 1.76 26.53 10.34
N ILE A 77 2.74 25.88 10.98
CA ILE A 77 3.37 26.38 12.21
C ILE A 77 4.16 27.67 11.92
N SER A 78 4.80 27.76 10.75
CA SER A 78 5.57 28.92 10.32
C SER A 78 4.72 30.14 9.95
N GLY A 79 3.39 30.02 9.99
CA GLY A 79 2.46 31.11 9.67
C GLY A 79 2.25 31.34 8.18
N ASN A 80 2.67 30.42 7.31
CA ASN A 80 2.40 30.52 5.88
C ASN A 80 0.89 30.35 5.60
N LEU A 81 0.33 31.25 4.78
CA LEU A 81 -1.07 31.16 4.38
C LEU A 81 -1.26 30.06 3.32
N ILE A 82 -1.74 28.89 3.74
CA ILE A 82 -1.93 27.76 2.83
C ILE A 82 -3.32 27.81 2.18
N ASN A 83 -3.43 28.57 1.09
CA ASN A 83 -4.64 28.67 0.27
C ASN A 83 -4.92 27.36 -0.49
N ASN A 84 -6.07 27.27 -1.18
CA ASN A 84 -6.46 26.06 -1.90
C ASN A 84 -5.52 25.70 -3.07
N ASP A 85 -4.89 26.69 -3.68
CA ASP A 85 -3.98 26.51 -4.81
C ASP A 85 -2.52 26.29 -4.40
N HIS A 86 -2.23 26.20 -3.10
CA HIS A 86 -0.87 26.04 -2.60
C HIS A 86 -0.24 24.73 -3.15
N PRO A 87 1.00 24.78 -3.71
CA PRO A 87 1.65 23.61 -4.31
C PRO A 87 1.64 22.36 -3.43
N ILE A 88 1.89 22.51 -2.13
CA ILE A 88 1.87 21.39 -1.17
C ILE A 88 0.55 20.60 -1.15
N LYS A 89 -0.59 21.27 -1.35
CA LYS A 89 -1.90 20.59 -1.40
C LYS A 89 -2.03 19.78 -2.68
N LYS A 90 -1.46 20.25 -3.79
CA LYS A 90 -1.41 19.50 -5.06
C LYS A 90 -0.54 18.26 -4.89
N GLU A 91 0.63 18.39 -4.26
CA GLU A 91 1.51 17.26 -3.99
C GLU A 91 0.88 16.23 -3.04
N LEU A 92 0.25 16.67 -1.94
CA LEU A 92 -0.49 15.77 -1.05
C LEU A 92 -1.57 14.97 -1.79
N LYS A 93 -2.35 15.64 -2.66
CA LYS A 93 -3.38 14.96 -3.47
C LYS A 93 -2.78 13.95 -4.44
N LYS A 94 -1.65 14.26 -5.08
CA LYS A 94 -0.96 13.32 -5.98
C LYS A 94 -0.50 12.08 -5.22
N VAL A 95 0.15 12.26 -4.07
CA VAL A 95 0.63 11.12 -3.29
C VAL A 95 -0.53 10.26 -2.77
N GLN A 96 -1.63 10.89 -2.31
CA GLN A 96 -2.84 10.17 -1.91
C GLN A 96 -3.44 9.35 -3.07
N LEU A 97 -3.42 9.88 -4.29
CA LEU A 97 -3.87 9.15 -5.47
C LEU A 97 -2.98 7.93 -5.73
N LEU A 98 -1.65 8.10 -5.69
CA LEU A 98 -0.69 6.99 -5.85
C LEU A 98 -0.89 5.90 -4.79
N MET A 99 -1.06 6.28 -3.52
CA MET A 99 -1.36 5.32 -2.44
C MET A 99 -2.65 4.54 -2.72
N LYS A 100 -3.66 5.19 -3.30
CA LYS A 100 -4.93 4.53 -3.66
C LYS A 100 -4.74 3.56 -4.83
N GLU A 101 -4.04 3.97 -5.88
CA GLU A 101 -3.74 3.13 -7.04
C GLU A 101 -2.96 1.87 -6.65
N ILE A 102 -1.95 1.99 -5.77
CA ILE A 102 -1.18 0.85 -5.29
C ILE A 102 -2.08 -0.14 -4.54
N LYS A 103 -2.94 0.35 -3.65
CA LYS A 103 -3.91 -0.49 -2.91
C LYS A 103 -4.89 -1.20 -3.83
N GLU A 104 -5.42 -0.49 -4.83
CA GLU A 104 -6.35 -1.06 -5.80
C GLU A 104 -5.69 -2.16 -6.64
N LYS A 105 -4.46 -1.93 -7.11
CA LYS A 105 -3.69 -2.94 -7.84
C LYS A 105 -3.39 -4.16 -6.97
N ASN A 106 -2.96 -3.98 -5.73
CA ASN A 106 -2.73 -5.09 -4.79
C ASN A 106 -4.01 -5.95 -4.60
N GLN A 107 -5.16 -5.32 -4.43
CA GLN A 107 -6.45 -6.03 -4.33
C GLN A 107 -6.83 -6.77 -5.62
N GLN A 108 -6.56 -6.19 -6.80
CA GLN A 108 -6.81 -6.85 -8.09
C GLN A 108 -5.89 -8.05 -8.30
N SER A 109 -4.60 -7.93 -8.00
CA SER A 109 -3.63 -9.03 -8.07
C SER A 109 -4.03 -10.19 -7.15
N ASN A 110 -4.48 -9.90 -5.94
CA ASN A 110 -4.96 -10.93 -5.01
C ASN A 110 -6.27 -11.59 -5.47
N LYS A 111 -7.15 -10.86 -6.16
CA LYS A 111 -8.37 -11.44 -6.76
C LYS A 111 -8.04 -12.32 -7.96
N GLN A 112 -7.12 -11.91 -8.83
CA GLN A 112 -6.68 -12.70 -9.99
C GLN A 112 -5.95 -13.98 -9.56
N ASN A 113 -5.03 -13.91 -8.60
CA ASN A 113 -4.35 -15.10 -8.06
C ASN A 113 -5.32 -16.10 -7.42
N ASN A 114 -6.38 -15.63 -6.76
CA ASN A 114 -7.41 -16.52 -6.21
C ASN A 114 -8.34 -17.10 -7.29
N GLN A 115 -8.58 -16.38 -8.38
CA GLN A 115 -9.32 -16.90 -9.53
C GLN A 115 -8.50 -17.91 -10.33
N GLU A 116 -7.21 -17.69 -10.54
CA GLU A 116 -6.31 -18.64 -11.21
C GLU A 116 -6.14 -19.95 -10.44
N LYS A 117 -6.13 -19.89 -9.10
CA LYS A 117 -6.19 -21.11 -8.26
C LYS A 117 -7.51 -21.87 -8.39
N GLN A 118 -8.62 -21.22 -8.79
CA GLN A 118 -9.92 -21.86 -9.00
C GLN A 118 -10.20 -22.27 -10.45
N THR A 119 -9.45 -21.76 -11.44
CA THR A 119 -9.68 -22.07 -12.86
C THR A 119 -9.00 -23.33 -13.35
N ILE A 120 -8.19 -24.02 -12.53
CA ILE A 120 -7.87 -25.43 -12.78
C ILE A 120 -9.11 -26.27 -12.43
N LYS A 121 -10.17 -26.14 -13.23
CA LYS A 121 -11.29 -27.08 -13.22
C LYS A 121 -10.79 -28.40 -13.79
N LEU A 122 -10.33 -29.27 -12.90
CA LEU A 122 -9.93 -30.63 -13.23
C LEU A 122 -11.12 -31.34 -13.91
N ASN A 123 -11.01 -31.60 -15.22
CA ASN A 123 -12.05 -32.32 -15.94
C ASN A 123 -11.98 -33.80 -15.53
N LYS A 124 -12.82 -34.17 -14.56
CA LYS A 124 -12.86 -35.53 -13.98
C LYS A 124 -13.15 -36.60 -15.04
N ASP A 125 -13.98 -36.28 -16.04
CA ASP A 125 -14.31 -37.21 -17.13
C ASP A 125 -13.17 -37.39 -18.13
N ALA A 126 -12.43 -36.33 -18.44
CA ALA A 126 -11.22 -36.44 -19.27
C ALA A 126 -10.13 -37.22 -18.52
N THR A 127 -9.95 -36.94 -17.23
CA THR A 127 -8.99 -37.64 -16.36
C THR A 127 -9.33 -39.13 -16.27
N LYS A 128 -10.60 -39.47 -16.05
CA LYS A 128 -11.08 -40.85 -16.01
C LYS A 128 -10.82 -41.58 -17.34
N ARG A 129 -11.11 -40.95 -18.48
CA ARG A 129 -10.84 -41.52 -19.81
C ARG A 129 -9.36 -41.80 -20.04
N ILE A 130 -8.48 -40.91 -19.61
CA ILE A 130 -7.03 -41.11 -19.72
C ILE A 130 -6.57 -42.28 -18.84
N ILE A 131 -7.05 -42.36 -17.60
CA ILE A 131 -6.74 -43.46 -16.68
C ILE A 131 -7.24 -44.80 -17.25
N ASP A 132 -8.50 -44.87 -17.66
CA ASP A 132 -9.11 -46.09 -18.19
C ASP A 132 -8.39 -46.57 -19.46
N SER A 133 -7.99 -45.65 -20.34
CA SER A 133 -7.20 -45.95 -21.54
C SER A 133 -5.82 -46.53 -21.21
N CYS A 134 -5.09 -45.91 -20.27
CA CYS A 134 -3.78 -46.41 -19.83
C CYS A 134 -3.87 -47.79 -19.16
N VAL A 135 -4.90 -48.02 -18.33
CA VAL A 135 -5.13 -49.30 -17.68
C VAL A 135 -5.48 -50.38 -18.71
N SER A 136 -6.37 -50.09 -19.66
CA SER A 136 -6.72 -51.03 -20.72
C SER A 136 -5.51 -51.40 -21.57
N TYR A 137 -4.73 -50.40 -22.00
CA TYR A 137 -3.55 -50.61 -22.82
C TYR A 137 -2.50 -51.51 -22.14
N ASN A 138 -2.27 -51.30 -20.83
CA ASN A 138 -1.37 -52.14 -20.05
C ASN A 138 -1.86 -53.58 -19.90
N ASN A 139 -3.16 -53.78 -19.74
CA ASN A 139 -3.75 -55.12 -19.67
C ASN A 139 -3.62 -55.87 -21.01
N ASP A 140 -3.80 -55.16 -22.12
CA ASP A 140 -3.64 -55.73 -23.46
C ASP A 140 -2.18 -56.05 -23.78
N LEU A 141 -1.23 -55.22 -23.33
CA LEU A 141 0.21 -55.52 -23.43
C LEU A 141 0.59 -56.78 -22.65
N LYS A 142 0.08 -56.96 -21.43
CA LYS A 142 0.33 -58.19 -20.64
C LYS A 142 -0.22 -59.43 -21.32
N LYS A 143 -1.43 -59.36 -21.89
CA LYS A 143 -2.05 -60.46 -22.63
C LYS A 143 -1.29 -60.83 -23.91
N ARG A 144 -0.65 -59.88 -24.58
CA ARG A 144 0.18 -60.15 -25.77
C ARG A 144 1.48 -60.83 -25.38
N LYS A 145 2.16 -60.37 -24.33
CA LYS A 145 3.38 -61.02 -23.82
C LYS A 145 3.14 -62.46 -23.38
N CYS A 146 2.05 -62.75 -22.67
CA CYS A 146 1.73 -64.13 -22.26
C CYS A 146 1.32 -65.06 -23.41
N LYS A 147 1.04 -64.54 -24.62
CA LYS A 147 0.73 -65.34 -25.82
C LYS A 147 1.93 -65.57 -26.73
N GLU A 148 3.02 -64.83 -26.52
CA GLU A 148 4.26 -64.98 -27.27
C GLU A 148 5.22 -65.97 -26.58
N ASP A 149 4.94 -66.35 -25.33
CA ASP A 149 5.72 -67.29 -24.50
C ASP A 149 5.11 -68.72 -24.44
N GLU A 150 4.07 -69.03 -25.24
CA GLU A 150 3.51 -70.39 -25.48
C GLU A 150 3.90 -70.89 -26.88
#